data_AF-A0A962RFU5-F1
#
_entry.id   AF-A0A962RFU5-F1
#
_cell.length_a   1.000
_cell.length_b   1.000
_cell.length_c   1.000
_cell.angle_alpha   90.00
_cell.angle_beta   90.00
_cell.angle_gamma   90.00
#
_symmetry.space_group_name_H-M   'P 1'
#
loop_
_entity.id
_entity.type
_entity.pdbx_description
1 polymer ?
#
loop_
_entity_poly.entity_id
_entity_poly.type
_entity_poly.pdbx_seq_one_letter_code
_entity_poly.pdbx_strand_id
1 'polypeptide(L)'
;IAQMGFMILQCGLALFPLALLHIVAHSLYKAHAFLRASSAVEQVAAVRRAGPLTVPTPGTAALAVALALGIYLLVGWLFGVADHSPQALALGTVLVLAMTALLSQGLADAPRRHLPGRAVACTLLLSISYFTLHAGAVWLSADTLPPPPTPTASERALLVLVVASFVLAALAQSTLAIWGELTAAMALRVHLANGLYANAVFDRLLGNRAINRSH
;
A
#
# COMPACT_ATOMS: atom_id res chain seq x y z
N ILE A 1 -1.54 -6.77 -9.12
CA ILE A 1 -1.27 -5.70 -10.12
C ILE A 1 -0.68 -4.45 -9.44
N ALA A 2 -1.32 -3.90 -8.41
CA ALA A 2 -0.81 -2.72 -7.66
C ALA A 2 0.65 -2.82 -7.20
N GLN A 3 1.10 -4.00 -6.73
CA GLN A 3 2.48 -4.18 -6.26
C GLN A 3 3.55 -4.07 -7.36
N MET A 4 3.24 -4.57 -8.57
CA MET A 4 4.15 -4.40 -9.71
C MET A 4 4.19 -2.94 -10.16
N GLY A 5 3.06 -2.23 -10.10
CA GLY A 5 3.00 -0.79 -10.39
C GLY A 5 3.84 0.05 -9.43
N PHE A 6 3.80 -0.25 -8.11
CA PHE A 6 4.65 0.41 -7.13
C PHE A 6 6.15 0.14 -7.35
N MET A 7 6.52 -1.02 -7.87
CA MET A 7 7.90 -1.33 -8.24
C MET A 7 8.36 -0.50 -9.46
N ILE A 8 7.51 -0.35 -10.48
CA ILE A 8 7.79 0.53 -11.64
C ILE A 8 7.97 1.98 -11.19
N LEU A 9 7.14 2.45 -10.26
CA LEU A 9 7.28 3.78 -9.66
C LEU A 9 8.62 3.96 -8.94
N GLN A 10 9.05 2.99 -8.13
CA GLN A 10 10.35 3.06 -7.44
C GLN A 10 11.51 3.13 -8.45
N CYS A 11 11.46 2.34 -9.52
CA CYS A 11 12.44 2.42 -10.60
C CYS A 11 12.40 3.79 -11.31
N GLY A 12 11.20 4.33 -11.57
CA GLY A 12 11.03 5.65 -12.19
C GLY A 12 11.54 6.81 -11.34
N LEU A 13 11.58 6.65 -10.01
CA LEU A 13 12.16 7.61 -9.08
C LEU A 13 13.67 7.38 -8.83
N ALA A 14 14.30 6.49 -9.60
CA ALA A 14 15.70 6.08 -9.45
C ALA A 14 16.05 5.49 -8.06
N LEU A 15 15.07 4.94 -7.36
CA LEU A 15 15.25 4.25 -6.07
C LEU A 15 15.54 2.76 -6.31
N PHE A 16 16.60 2.47 -7.07
CA PHE A 16 16.96 1.11 -7.48
C PHE A 16 17.22 0.14 -6.32
N PRO A 17 17.93 0.53 -5.23
CA PRO A 17 18.11 -0.36 -4.08
C PRO A 17 16.79 -0.78 -3.45
N LEU A 18 15.81 0.13 -3.37
CA LEU A 18 14.48 -0.16 -2.85
C LEU A 18 13.68 -1.05 -3.80
N ALA A 19 13.75 -0.82 -5.11
CA ALA A 19 13.08 -1.68 -6.08
C ALA A 19 13.60 -3.13 -6.03
N LEU A 20 14.92 -3.31 -5.86
CA LEU A 20 15.54 -4.62 -5.66
C LEU A 20 15.11 -5.28 -4.34
N LEU A 21 15.10 -4.51 -3.24
CA LEU A 21 14.58 -5.00 -1.97
C LEU A 21 13.10 -5.41 -2.10
N HIS A 22 12.31 -4.62 -2.83
CA HIS A 22 10.90 -4.88 -3.06
C HIS A 22 10.66 -6.18 -3.83
N ILE A 23 11.43 -6.46 -4.89
CA ILE A 23 11.25 -7.71 -5.65
C ILE A 23 11.63 -8.94 -4.83
N VAL A 24 12.66 -8.84 -3.99
CA VAL A 24 13.05 -9.91 -3.05
C VAL A 24 11.95 -10.12 -2.00
N ALA A 25 11.53 -9.06 -1.32
CA ALA A 25 10.47 -9.11 -0.32
C ALA A 25 9.16 -9.66 -0.89
N HIS A 26 8.83 -9.28 -2.13
CA HIS A 26 7.67 -9.81 -2.84
C HIS A 26 7.78 -11.30 -3.12
N SER A 27 8.95 -11.74 -3.59
CA SER A 27 9.19 -13.15 -3.89
C SER A 27 9.07 -14.01 -2.64
N LEU A 28 9.61 -13.53 -1.51
CA LEU A 28 9.46 -14.18 -0.21
C LEU A 28 8.01 -14.22 0.27
N TYR A 29 7.27 -13.11 0.11
CA TYR A 29 5.85 -13.07 0.43
C TYR A 29 5.04 -14.09 -0.39
N LYS A 30 5.30 -14.17 -1.70
CA LYS A 30 4.65 -15.15 -2.59
C LYS A 30 5.01 -16.59 -2.20
N ALA A 31 6.28 -16.87 -1.90
CA ALA A 31 6.71 -18.19 -1.45
C ALA A 31 6.01 -18.58 -0.13
N HIS A 32 5.96 -17.65 0.84
CA HIS A 32 5.24 -17.86 2.09
C HIS A 32 3.74 -18.10 1.87
N ALA A 33 3.10 -17.34 1.00
CA ALA A 33 1.70 -17.51 0.65
C ALA A 33 1.44 -18.88 -0.02
N PHE A 34 2.33 -19.32 -0.91
CA PHE A 34 2.25 -20.64 -1.55
C PHE A 34 2.36 -21.78 -0.53
N LEU A 35 3.34 -21.69 0.39
CA LEU A 35 3.50 -22.68 1.46
C LEU A 35 2.31 -22.69 2.42
N ARG A 36 1.76 -21.53 2.76
CA ARG A 36 0.55 -21.43 3.60
C ARG A 36 -0.73 -21.85 2.91
N ALA A 37 -0.79 -21.81 1.58
CA ALA A 37 -1.96 -22.28 0.82
C ALA A 37 -2.29 -23.75 1.10
N SER A 38 -1.29 -24.58 1.42
CA SER A 38 -1.47 -25.99 1.79
C SER A 38 -2.35 -26.22 3.03
N SER A 39 -2.32 -25.31 3.99
CA SER A 39 -3.17 -25.33 5.21
C SER A 39 -4.30 -24.29 5.15
N ALA A 40 -4.47 -23.60 4.01
CA ALA A 40 -5.39 -22.48 3.92
C ALA A 40 -6.85 -22.92 4.02
N VAL A 41 -7.21 -24.11 3.55
CA VAL A 41 -8.59 -24.62 3.67
C VAL A 41 -8.95 -24.85 5.14
N GLU A 42 -8.05 -25.44 5.93
CA GLU A 42 -8.22 -25.65 7.37
C GLU A 42 -8.20 -24.33 8.15
N GLN A 43 -7.33 -23.39 7.77
CA GLN A 43 -7.31 -22.05 8.38
C GLN A 43 -8.58 -21.26 8.06
N VAL A 44 -9.08 -21.28 6.82
CA VAL A 44 -10.32 -20.61 6.43
C VAL A 44 -11.53 -21.22 7.13
N ALA A 45 -11.56 -22.55 7.31
CA ALA A 45 -12.59 -23.23 8.10
C ALA A 45 -12.52 -22.86 9.59
N ALA A 46 -11.32 -22.60 10.13
CA ALA A 46 -11.11 -22.20 11.53
C ALA A 46 -11.32 -20.70 11.79
N VAL A 47 -11.27 -19.84 10.76
CA VAL A 47 -11.60 -18.41 10.87
C VAL A 47 -13.10 -18.28 11.13
N ARG A 48 -13.47 -18.19 12.42
CA ARG A 48 -14.79 -17.67 12.81
C ARG A 48 -14.98 -16.32 12.12
N ARG A 49 -16.11 -16.17 11.41
CA ARG A 49 -16.48 -14.97 10.62
C ARG A 49 -15.85 -13.72 11.23
N ALA A 50 -14.99 -13.06 10.46
CA ALA A 50 -14.44 -11.77 10.84
C ALA A 50 -15.59 -10.91 11.36
N GLY A 51 -15.49 -10.49 12.63
CA GLY A 51 -16.50 -9.64 13.24
C GLY A 51 -16.71 -8.37 12.42
N PRO A 52 -17.83 -7.67 12.60
CA PRO A 52 -18.07 -6.39 11.92
C PRO A 52 -16.84 -5.50 12.09
N LEU A 53 -16.30 -5.02 10.96
CA LEU A 53 -15.16 -4.11 10.97
C LEU A 53 -15.58 -2.87 11.76
N THR A 54 -14.98 -2.68 12.93
CA THR A 54 -15.29 -1.54 13.78
C THR A 54 -14.86 -0.27 13.03
N VAL A 55 -15.80 0.57 12.63
CA VAL A 55 -15.49 1.80 11.90
C VAL A 55 -14.71 2.74 12.85
N PRO A 56 -13.48 3.16 12.51
CA PRO A 56 -12.71 4.06 13.37
C PRO A 56 -13.44 5.40 13.53
N THR A 57 -13.45 5.93 14.76
CA THR A 57 -13.94 7.30 15.00
C THR A 57 -12.91 8.32 14.50
N PRO A 58 -13.31 9.55 14.14
CA PRO A 58 -12.36 10.58 13.69
C PRO A 58 -11.25 10.87 14.72
N GLY A 59 -11.56 10.75 16.03
CA GLY A 59 -10.58 10.89 17.10
C GLY A 59 -9.53 9.77 17.12
N THR A 60 -9.92 8.50 16.92
CA THR A 60 -8.94 7.40 16.85
C THR A 60 -8.12 7.44 15.57
N ALA A 61 -8.70 7.90 14.46
CA ALA A 61 -7.97 8.13 13.22
C ALA A 61 -6.90 9.23 13.39
N ALA A 62 -7.23 10.36 14.01
CA ALA A 62 -6.27 11.43 14.29
C ALA A 62 -5.13 10.94 15.21
N LEU A 63 -5.46 10.16 16.25
CA LEU A 63 -4.45 9.54 17.12
C LEU A 63 -3.55 8.56 16.35
N ALA A 64 -4.11 7.75 15.45
CA ALA A 64 -3.36 6.82 14.62
C ALA A 64 -2.36 7.55 13.70
N VAL A 65 -2.78 8.66 13.08
CA VAL A 65 -1.90 9.51 12.27
C VAL A 65 -0.77 10.09 13.12
N ALA A 66 -1.09 10.66 14.29
CA ALA A 66 -0.11 11.24 15.20
C ALA A 66 0.92 10.20 15.68
N LEU A 67 0.46 9.00 16.04
CA LEU A 67 1.32 7.88 16.44
C LEU A 67 2.19 7.38 15.27
N ALA A 68 1.61 7.20 14.08
CA ALA A 68 2.36 6.76 12.90
C ALA A 68 3.47 7.75 12.54
N LEU A 69 3.16 9.06 12.57
CA LEU A 69 4.13 10.11 12.32
C LEU A 69 5.20 10.16 13.40
N GLY A 70 4.82 10.07 14.68
CA GLY A 70 5.75 10.02 15.80
C GLY A 70 6.73 8.84 15.72
N ILE A 71 6.23 7.64 15.40
CA ILE A 71 7.06 6.44 15.20
C ILE A 71 8.01 6.64 14.02
N TYR A 72 7.52 7.14 12.88
CA TYR A 72 8.34 7.39 11.70
C TYR A 72 9.47 8.37 11.99
N LEU A 73 9.18 9.49 12.66
CA LEU A 73 10.19 10.49 13.01
C LEU A 73 11.19 9.96 14.04
N LEU A 74 10.73 9.22 15.05
CA LEU A 74 11.61 8.63 16.08
C LEU A 74 12.58 7.61 15.48
N VAL A 75 12.06 6.64 14.72
CA VAL A 75 12.88 5.60 14.09
C VAL A 75 13.75 6.23 13.01
N GLY A 76 13.22 7.17 12.23
CA GLY A 76 13.98 7.89 11.23
C GLY A 76 15.14 8.69 11.82
N TRP A 77 14.92 9.36 12.96
CA TRP A 77 16.00 10.05 13.67
C TRP A 77 17.08 9.07 14.13
N LEU A 78 16.72 7.90 14.67
CA LEU A 78 17.66 6.88 15.11
C LEU A 78 18.52 6.32 13.95
N PHE A 79 17.95 6.25 12.75
CA PHE A 79 18.62 5.77 11.53
C PHE A 79 19.31 6.87 10.72
N GLY A 80 19.28 8.13 11.16
CA GLY A 80 19.98 9.23 10.49
C GLY A 80 19.29 9.74 9.22
N VAL A 81 17.95 9.84 9.22
CA VAL A 81 17.14 10.27 8.05
C VAL A 81 17.47 11.68 7.51
N ALA A 82 18.22 12.49 8.25
CA ALA A 82 18.53 13.88 7.88
C ALA A 82 19.21 14.03 6.50
N ASP A 83 19.94 13.00 6.04
CA ASP A 83 20.66 13.03 4.76
C ASP A 83 19.96 12.27 3.62
N HIS A 84 18.71 11.82 3.82
CA HIS A 84 18.01 11.07 2.79
C HIS A 84 17.44 11.93 1.66
N SER A 85 17.42 11.36 0.46
CA SER A 85 16.93 12.03 -0.73
C SER A 85 15.42 12.36 -0.64
N PRO A 86 14.93 13.42 -1.33
CA PRO A 86 13.51 13.76 -1.34
C PRO A 86 12.60 12.63 -1.83
N GLN A 87 13.11 11.75 -2.69
CA GLN A 87 12.40 10.56 -3.17
C GLN A 87 12.19 9.54 -2.04
N ALA A 88 13.17 9.36 -1.15
CA ALA A 88 13.05 8.47 0.00
C ALA A 88 12.03 9.01 1.02
N LEU A 89 11.99 10.33 1.23
CA LEU A 89 10.96 10.98 2.06
C LEU A 89 9.56 10.75 1.49
N ALA A 90 9.38 10.84 0.16
CA ALA A 90 8.10 10.56 -0.48
C ALA A 90 7.64 9.11 -0.22
N LEU A 91 8.52 8.11 -0.32
CA LEU A 91 8.17 6.73 0.06
C LEU A 91 7.93 6.57 1.55
N GLY A 92 8.63 7.35 2.39
CA GLY A 92 8.37 7.46 3.82
C GLY A 92 6.93 7.90 4.11
N THR A 93 6.38 8.83 3.33
CA THR A 93 4.96 9.21 3.48
C THR A 93 4.01 8.05 3.19
N VAL A 94 4.31 7.23 2.19
CA VAL A 94 3.52 6.02 1.88
C VAL A 94 3.59 5.02 3.04
N LEU A 95 4.76 4.87 3.66
CA LEU A 95 4.90 4.06 4.87
C LEU A 95 4.05 4.61 6.04
N VAL A 96 4.05 5.94 6.26
CA VAL A 96 3.21 6.58 7.28
C VAL A 96 1.73 6.33 7.03
N LEU A 97 1.26 6.40 5.78
CA LEU A 97 -0.12 6.06 5.42
C LEU A 97 -0.44 4.59 5.74
N ALA A 98 0.46 3.66 5.42
CA ALA A 98 0.30 2.24 5.73
C ALA A 98 0.25 1.98 7.25
N MET A 99 1.15 2.61 8.01
CA MET A 99 1.17 2.53 9.48
C MET A 99 -0.09 3.13 10.11
N THR A 100 -0.58 4.25 9.56
CA THR A 100 -1.84 4.87 9.99
C THR A 100 -3.01 3.91 9.82
N ALA A 101 -3.09 3.21 8.69
CA ALA A 101 -4.13 2.22 8.43
C ALA A 101 -4.04 1.02 9.40
N LEU A 102 -2.84 0.55 9.71
CA LEU A 102 -2.61 -0.54 10.67
C LEU A 102 -3.00 -0.14 12.10
N LEU A 103 -2.61 1.06 12.53
CA LEU A 103 -2.93 1.61 13.85
C LEU A 103 -4.41 1.93 13.99
N SER A 104 -5.06 2.49 12.95
CA SER A 104 -6.47 2.83 13.00
C SER A 104 -7.36 1.59 13.18
N GLN A 105 -7.02 0.49 12.50
CA GLN A 105 -7.68 -0.81 12.69
C GLN A 105 -7.41 -1.38 14.09
N GLY A 106 -6.15 -1.36 14.54
CA GLY A 106 -5.78 -1.88 15.85
C GLY A 106 -6.36 -1.10 17.05
N LEU A 107 -6.58 0.20 16.88
CA LEU A 107 -7.24 1.07 17.86
C LEU A 107 -8.76 0.97 17.79
N ALA A 108 -9.35 0.72 16.60
CA ALA A 108 -10.79 0.53 16.45
C ALA A 108 -11.27 -0.80 17.07
N ASP A 109 -10.44 -1.85 17.05
CA ASP A 109 -10.71 -3.15 17.67
C ASP A 109 -10.41 -3.19 19.20
N ALA A 110 -10.37 -2.02 19.85
CA ALA A 110 -10.07 -1.85 21.28
C ALA A 110 -11.02 -2.46 22.34
N PRO A 111 -12.25 -2.97 22.06
CA PRO A 111 -13.05 -3.64 23.10
C PRO A 111 -12.36 -4.83 23.79
N ARG A 112 -11.29 -5.38 23.19
CA ARG A 112 -10.41 -6.39 23.79
C ARG A 112 -9.11 -5.72 24.26
N ARG A 113 -9.01 -5.44 25.57
CA ARG A 113 -7.94 -4.69 26.30
C ARG A 113 -6.45 -5.00 25.97
N HIS A 114 -6.12 -5.99 25.16
CA HIS A 114 -4.74 -6.39 24.81
C HIS A 114 -4.35 -6.11 23.34
N LEU A 115 -5.27 -5.66 22.48
CA LEU A 115 -4.99 -5.40 21.07
C LEU A 115 -4.26 -4.08 20.73
N PRO A 116 -4.41 -2.94 21.45
CA PRO A 116 -3.77 -1.70 21.00
C PRO A 116 -2.23 -1.78 21.09
N GLY A 117 -1.70 -2.48 22.11
CA GLY A 117 -0.26 -2.71 22.23
C GLY A 117 0.33 -3.56 21.10
N ARG A 118 -0.43 -4.52 20.56
CA ARG A 118 0.02 -5.34 19.43
C ARG A 118 0.10 -4.53 18.14
N ALA A 119 -0.87 -3.65 17.88
CA ALA A 119 -0.86 -2.79 16.71
C ALA A 119 0.34 -1.82 16.74
N VAL A 120 0.61 -1.22 17.90
CA VAL A 120 1.80 -0.36 18.10
C VAL A 120 3.08 -1.17 17.93
N ALA A 121 3.19 -2.36 18.54
CA ALA A 121 4.35 -3.24 18.39
C ALA A 121 4.58 -3.67 16.92
N CYS A 122 3.53 -4.07 16.21
CA CYS A 122 3.62 -4.40 14.79
C CYS A 122 4.04 -3.20 13.94
N THR A 123 3.56 -2.00 14.26
CA THR A 123 3.92 -0.76 13.57
C THR A 123 5.40 -0.40 13.81
N LEU A 124 5.87 -0.53 15.05
CA LEU A 124 7.28 -0.37 15.39
C LEU A 124 8.16 -1.40 14.67
N LEU A 125 7.79 -2.68 14.71
CA LEU A 125 8.51 -3.74 14.02
C LEU A 125 8.56 -3.52 12.51
N LEU A 126 7.45 -3.08 11.91
CA LEU A 126 7.38 -2.72 10.48
C LEU A 126 8.31 -1.55 10.16
N SER A 127 8.28 -0.49 10.97
CA SER A 127 9.13 0.69 10.77
C SER A 127 10.62 0.34 10.90
N ILE A 128 11.02 -0.36 11.97
CA ILE A 128 12.40 -0.81 12.17
C ILE A 128 12.84 -1.72 11.04
N SER A 129 12.00 -2.68 10.65
CA SER A 129 12.32 -3.60 9.54
C SER A 129 12.49 -2.85 8.23
N TYR A 130 11.64 -1.87 7.93
CA TYR A 130 11.78 -1.02 6.74
C TYR A 130 13.11 -0.27 6.73
N PHE A 131 13.44 0.45 7.81
CA PHE A 131 14.68 1.23 7.87
C PHE A 131 15.93 0.35 7.84
N THR A 132 15.95 -0.76 8.59
CA THR A 132 17.07 -1.71 8.60
C THR A 132 17.28 -2.34 7.22
N LEU A 133 16.21 -2.84 6.58
CA LEU A 133 16.33 -3.46 5.25
C LEU A 133 16.70 -2.43 4.19
N HIS A 134 16.17 -1.21 4.28
CA HIS A 134 16.54 -0.13 3.38
C HIS A 134 18.03 0.22 3.51
N ALA A 135 18.52 0.43 4.73
CA ALA A 135 19.92 0.69 5.00
C ALA A 135 20.81 -0.47 4.51
N GLY A 136 20.40 -1.72 4.75
CA GLY A 136 21.10 -2.91 4.25
C GLY A 136 21.12 -2.99 2.72
N ALA A 137 20.02 -2.64 2.04
CA ALA A 137 19.98 -2.61 0.58
C ALA A 137 20.86 -1.52 -0.01
N VAL A 138 20.87 -0.32 0.60
CA VAL A 138 21.78 0.77 0.21
C VAL A 138 23.23 0.37 0.44
N TRP A 139 23.55 -0.23 1.58
CA TRP A 139 24.90 -0.70 1.88
C TRP A 139 25.36 -1.79 0.91
N LEU A 140 24.52 -2.77 0.59
CA LEU A 140 24.87 -3.86 -0.33
C LEU A 140 25.02 -3.38 -1.78
N SER A 141 24.35 -2.30 -2.14
CA SER A 141 24.43 -1.70 -3.47
C SER A 141 25.40 -0.52 -3.57
N ALA A 142 26.09 -0.19 -2.48
CA ALA A 142 27.16 0.80 -2.49
C ALA A 142 28.15 0.46 -3.62
N ASP A 143 28.56 1.49 -4.35
CA ASP A 143 29.50 1.43 -5.50
C ASP A 143 29.03 0.66 -6.75
N THR A 144 27.86 0.03 -6.73
CA THR A 144 27.30 -0.70 -7.89
C THR A 144 26.16 0.03 -8.58
N LEU A 145 25.39 0.83 -7.83
CA LEU A 145 24.26 1.59 -8.34
C LEU A 145 24.51 3.09 -8.26
N PRO A 146 24.11 3.88 -9.28
CA PRO A 146 24.26 5.33 -9.24
C PRO A 146 23.41 5.91 -8.10
N PRO A 147 23.91 6.94 -7.41
CA PRO A 147 23.12 7.64 -6.39
C PRO A 147 21.88 8.27 -7.05
N PRO A 148 20.76 8.38 -6.30
CA PRO A 148 19.56 9.01 -6.83
C PRO A 148 19.86 10.47 -7.23
N PRO A 149 19.51 10.89 -8.45
CA PRO A 149 19.77 12.24 -8.91
C PRO A 149 19.00 13.26 -8.08
N THR A 150 19.55 14.47 -7.96
CA THR A 150 18.83 15.59 -7.34
C THR A 150 17.58 15.91 -8.15
N PRO A 151 16.38 15.94 -7.54
CA PRO A 151 15.15 16.04 -8.30
C PRO A 151 14.99 17.42 -8.95
N THR A 152 14.83 17.40 -10.27
CA THR A 152 14.45 18.54 -11.12
C THR A 152 13.06 19.07 -10.74
N ALA A 153 12.68 20.26 -11.23
CA ALA A 153 11.39 20.86 -10.90
C ALA A 153 10.18 19.98 -11.32
N SER A 154 10.28 19.33 -12.49
CA SER A 154 9.28 18.38 -12.98
C SER A 154 9.23 17.11 -12.12
N GLU A 155 10.37 16.58 -11.69
CA GLU A 155 10.41 15.41 -10.81
C GLU A 155 9.84 15.71 -9.42
N ARG A 156 10.05 16.93 -8.88
CA ARG A 156 9.36 17.36 -7.65
C ARG A 156 7.84 17.42 -7.83
N ALA A 157 7.35 17.93 -8.95
CA ALA A 157 5.92 17.92 -9.25
C ALA A 157 5.37 16.48 -9.35
N LEU A 158 6.13 15.55 -9.96
CA LEU A 158 5.78 14.13 -10.00
C LEU A 158 5.76 13.51 -8.60
N LEU A 159 6.72 13.82 -7.73
CA LEU A 159 6.72 13.35 -6.33
C LEU A 159 5.48 13.82 -5.59
N VAL A 160 5.12 15.11 -5.71
CA VAL A 160 3.89 15.65 -5.10
C VAL A 160 2.65 14.95 -5.66
N LEU A 161 2.57 14.77 -6.98
CA LEU A 161 1.46 14.08 -7.62
C LEU A 161 1.33 12.62 -7.13
N VAL A 162 2.44 11.92 -6.98
CA VAL A 162 2.50 10.54 -6.46
C VAL A 162 2.00 10.51 -5.03
N VAL A 163 2.54 11.34 -4.14
CA VAL A 163 2.12 11.40 -2.73
C VAL A 163 0.63 11.76 -2.64
N ALA A 164 0.17 12.76 -3.38
CA ALA A 164 -1.23 13.15 -3.43
C ALA A 164 -2.12 11.98 -3.91
N SER A 165 -1.69 11.23 -4.92
CA SER A 165 -2.42 10.05 -5.42
C SER A 165 -2.54 8.96 -4.36
N PHE A 166 -1.48 8.70 -3.58
CA PHE A 166 -1.50 7.73 -2.49
C PHE A 166 -2.37 8.19 -1.32
N VAL A 167 -2.33 9.48 -0.96
CA VAL A 167 -3.22 10.06 0.05
C VAL A 167 -4.68 9.94 -0.40
N LEU A 168 -4.98 10.30 -1.65
CA LEU A 168 -6.32 10.15 -2.23
C LEU A 168 -6.78 8.69 -2.23
N ALA A 169 -5.91 7.75 -2.59
CA ALA A 169 -6.21 6.33 -2.54
C ALA A 169 -6.48 5.84 -1.11
N ALA A 170 -5.68 6.28 -0.13
CA ALA A 170 -5.88 5.94 1.28
C ALA A 170 -7.20 6.52 1.83
N LEU A 171 -7.52 7.77 1.48
CA LEU A 171 -8.81 8.39 1.80
C LEU A 171 -9.96 7.62 1.16
N ALA A 172 -9.86 7.30 -0.13
CA ALA A 172 -10.86 6.50 -0.84
C ALA A 172 -11.06 5.13 -0.18
N GLN A 173 -9.99 4.46 0.24
CA GLN A 173 -10.05 3.19 0.97
C GLN A 173 -10.76 3.34 2.33
N SER A 174 -10.46 4.40 3.07
CA SER A 174 -11.11 4.68 4.36
C SER A 174 -12.60 4.97 4.20
N THR A 175 -12.99 5.67 3.14
CA THR A 175 -14.39 5.97 2.85
C THR A 175 -15.10 4.73 2.30
N LEU A 176 -14.46 3.90 1.47
CA LEU A 176 -15.08 2.68 0.91
C LEU A 176 -15.58 1.71 2.00
N ALA A 177 -14.90 1.66 3.15
CA ALA A 177 -15.37 0.89 4.31
C ALA A 177 -16.75 1.36 4.82
N ILE A 178 -17.02 2.67 4.75
CA ILE A 178 -18.28 3.30 5.13
C ILE A 178 -19.33 3.13 4.02
N TRP A 179 -18.90 3.17 2.76
CA TRP A 179 -19.80 3.07 1.60
C TRP A 179 -20.37 1.67 1.41
N GLY A 180 -19.83 0.66 2.08
CA GLY A 180 -20.36 -0.71 2.08
C GLY A 180 -21.82 -0.82 2.57
N GLU A 181 -22.32 0.18 3.30
CA GLU A 181 -23.71 0.23 3.78
C GLU A 181 -24.68 0.85 2.77
N LEU A 182 -24.19 1.56 1.74
CA LEU A 182 -25.01 2.24 0.74
C LEU A 182 -25.26 1.32 -0.46
N THR A 183 -26.52 0.99 -0.73
CA THR A 183 -26.92 0.11 -1.85
C THR A 183 -26.42 0.62 -3.21
N ALA A 184 -26.38 1.94 -3.40
CA ALA A 184 -25.86 2.59 -4.60
C ALA A 184 -24.34 2.39 -4.79
N ALA A 185 -23.56 2.36 -3.71
CA ALA A 185 -22.13 2.13 -3.77
C ALA A 185 -21.80 0.66 -4.10
N MET A 186 -22.60 -0.28 -3.61
CA MET A 186 -22.52 -1.68 -4.04
C MET A 186 -22.80 -1.85 -5.54
N ALA A 187 -23.84 -1.17 -6.07
CA ALA A 187 -24.14 -1.18 -7.50
C ALA A 187 -22.98 -0.58 -8.33
N LEU A 188 -22.48 0.60 -7.94
CA LEU A 188 -21.34 1.23 -8.60
C LEU A 188 -20.09 0.35 -8.58
N ARG A 189 -19.82 -0.33 -7.46
CA ARG A 189 -18.70 -1.27 -7.33
C ARG A 189 -18.80 -2.43 -8.31
N VAL A 190 -19.99 -2.98 -8.52
CA VAL A 190 -20.23 -4.04 -9.52
C VAL A 190 -19.97 -3.53 -10.93
N HIS A 191 -20.44 -2.32 -11.28
CA HIS A 191 -20.21 -1.75 -12.59
C HIS A 191 -18.72 -1.45 -12.85
N LEU A 192 -18.00 -0.91 -11.87
CA LEU A 192 -16.56 -0.67 -11.97
C LEU A 192 -15.75 -1.97 -12.02
N ALA A 193 -16.11 -2.99 -11.22
CA ALA A 193 -15.43 -4.29 -11.24
C ALA A 193 -15.61 -5.04 -12.56
N ASN A 194 -16.75 -4.84 -13.23
CA ASN A 194 -17.00 -5.33 -14.59
C ASN A 194 -16.39 -4.43 -15.69
N GLY A 195 -15.49 -3.52 -15.32
CA GLY A 195 -14.79 -2.64 -16.26
C GLY A 195 -15.72 -1.66 -16.97
N LEU A 196 -16.80 -1.22 -16.31
CA LEU A 196 -17.88 -0.39 -16.87
C LEU A 196 -18.49 -0.97 -18.15
N TYR A 197 -18.38 -2.29 -18.34
CA TYR A 197 -18.77 -2.96 -19.57
C TYR A 197 -18.07 -2.39 -20.81
N ALA A 198 -16.91 -1.74 -20.63
CA ALA A 198 -16.13 -1.16 -21.71
C ALA A 198 -15.79 -2.21 -22.77
N ASN A 199 -15.50 -3.45 -22.37
CA ASN A 199 -15.32 -4.57 -23.30
C ASN A 199 -16.57 -4.85 -24.15
N ALA A 200 -17.76 -4.84 -23.57
CA ALA A 200 -19.00 -5.07 -24.33
C ALA A 200 -19.33 -3.91 -25.30
N VAL A 201 -18.95 -2.68 -24.94
CA VAL A 201 -19.08 -1.50 -25.82
C VAL A 201 -18.03 -1.56 -26.93
N PHE A 202 -16.78 -1.88 -26.61
CA PHE A 202 -15.72 -2.08 -27.60
C PHE A 202 -16.04 -3.24 -28.54
N ASP A 203 -16.56 -4.36 -28.05
CA ASP A 203 -16.99 -5.50 -28.86
C ASP A 203 -18.17 -5.14 -29.76
N ARG A 204 -19.10 -4.27 -29.33
CA ARG A 204 -20.15 -3.73 -30.22
C ARG A 204 -19.61 -2.78 -31.28
N LEU A 205 -18.61 -1.96 -30.94
CA LEU A 205 -17.99 -1.01 -31.86
C LEU A 205 -17.07 -1.70 -32.88
N LEU A 206 -16.36 -2.76 -32.46
CA LEU A 206 -15.45 -3.54 -33.29
C LEU A 206 -16.15 -4.70 -34.02
N GLY A 207 -17.19 -5.28 -33.42
CA GLY A 207 -17.92 -6.46 -33.90
C GLY A 207 -18.98 -6.18 -34.96
N ASN A 208 -19.26 -4.92 -35.31
CA ASN A 208 -20.16 -4.61 -36.44
C ASN A 208 -19.47 -4.66 -37.82
N ARG A 209 -18.24 -5.20 -37.91
CA ARG A 209 -17.50 -5.36 -39.19
C ARG A 209 -17.01 -6.79 -39.50
N ALA A 210 -17.24 -7.77 -38.63
CA ALA A 210 -16.63 -9.10 -38.79
C ALA A 210 -17.57 -10.25 -39.20
N ILE A 211 -18.86 -10.00 -39.48
CA ILE A 211 -19.77 -11.04 -39.97
C ILE A 211 -20.60 -10.52 -41.15
N ASN A 212 -19.92 -10.14 -42.23
CA ASN A 212 -20.54 -10.11 -43.56
C ASN A 212 -19.48 -10.34 -44.67
N ARG A 213 -18.91 -11.55 -44.68
CA ARG A 213 -18.32 -12.17 -45.87
C ARG A 213 -18.89 -13.60 -45.90
N SER A 214 -20.08 -13.74 -46.48
CA SER A 214 -20.34 -14.09 -47.88
C SER A 214 -20.04 -15.57 -48.15
N HIS A 215 -21.14 -16.31 -48.38
CA HIS A 215 -21.36 -17.39 -49.35
C HIS A 215 -20.17 -18.24 -49.79
#